data_AF-A0A3C0MX40-F1
#
_entry.id   AF-A0A3C0MX40-F1
#
_cell.length_a   1.000
_cell.length_b   1.000
_cell.length_c   1.000
_cell.angle_alpha   90.00
_cell.angle_beta   90.00
_cell.angle_gamma   90.00
#
_symmetry.space_group_name_H-M   'P 1'
#
loop_
_entity.id
_entity.type
_entity.pdbx_description
1 polymer ?
#
loop_
_entity_poly.entity_id
_entity_poly.type
_entity_poly.pdbx_seq_one_letter_code
_entity_poly.pdbx_strand_id
1 'polypeptide(L)'
;MKITLDTRIYPLEAIMNACYAFIDRAYVSLDRPSKETARVDLKDKKTADKNAGKNLKEEFLNELLHSSVRYQISKNNRKIREYIVGRALYSPVLSETIGPDGGKELDYLEDPLGIAIPWEKKYGKKKKKHSAKTL
;
A
#
# COMPACT_ATOMS: atom_id res chain seq x y z
N MET A 1 23.88 13.35 -11.28
CA MET A 1 24.91 12.36 -10.87
C MET A 1 24.52 10.99 -11.41
N LYS A 2 25.49 10.08 -11.57
CA LYS A 2 25.24 8.70 -12.00
C LYS A 2 25.77 7.73 -10.97
N ILE A 3 24.99 6.72 -10.62
CA ILE A 3 25.36 5.70 -9.63
C ILE A 3 25.14 4.32 -10.27
N THR A 4 26.17 3.48 -10.21
CA THR A 4 26.09 2.08 -10.63
C THR A 4 25.95 1.21 -9.40
N LEU A 5 24.97 0.31 -9.39
CA LEU A 5 24.61 -0.53 -8.26
C LEU A 5 24.63 -2.00 -8.68
N ASP A 6 25.09 -2.87 -7.79
CA ASP A 6 25.01 -4.33 -7.95
C ASP A 6 23.67 -4.83 -7.40
N THR A 7 22.89 -5.50 -8.26
CA THR A 7 21.55 -5.97 -7.90
C THR A 7 21.55 -7.19 -6.97
N ARG A 8 22.71 -7.82 -6.76
CA ARG A 8 22.89 -8.91 -5.77
C ARG A 8 22.93 -8.36 -4.35
N ILE A 9 23.42 -7.13 -4.17
CA ILE A 9 23.46 -6.43 -2.88
C ILE A 9 22.16 -5.67 -2.66
N TYR A 10 21.73 -4.93 -3.69
CA TYR A 10 20.53 -4.09 -3.64
C TYR A 10 19.48 -4.63 -4.61
N PRO A 11 18.47 -5.37 -4.15
CA PRO A 11 17.41 -5.88 -5.01
C PRO A 11 16.74 -4.75 -5.80
N LEU A 12 16.29 -5.05 -7.03
CA LEU A 12 15.71 -4.04 -7.92
C LEU A 12 14.53 -3.31 -7.27
N GLU A 13 13.70 -4.03 -6.51
CA GLU A 13 12.55 -3.47 -5.80
C GLU A 13 12.96 -2.43 -4.73
N ALA A 14 14.08 -2.67 -4.05
CA ALA A 14 14.63 -1.73 -3.08
C ALA A 14 15.20 -0.49 -3.78
N ILE A 15 15.89 -0.66 -4.91
CA ILE A 15 16.39 0.44 -5.75
C ILE A 15 15.21 1.28 -6.26
N MET A 16 14.15 0.66 -6.75
CA MET A 16 12.95 1.34 -7.22
C MET A 16 12.30 2.15 -6.10
N ASN A 17 12.13 1.57 -4.91
CA ASN A 17 11.57 2.30 -3.76
C ASN A 17 12.41 3.53 -3.38
N ALA A 18 13.72 3.38 -3.33
CA ALA A 18 14.63 4.50 -3.06
C ALA A 18 14.51 5.58 -4.14
N CYS A 19 14.41 5.20 -5.42
CA CYS A 19 14.16 6.14 -6.51
C CYS A 19 12.84 6.90 -6.32
N TYR A 20 11.75 6.21 -5.96
CA TYR A 20 10.43 6.80 -5.73
C TYR A 20 10.46 7.87 -4.63
N ALA A 21 11.22 7.66 -3.56
CA ALA A 21 11.36 8.60 -2.46
C ALA A 21 12.02 9.94 -2.84
N PHE A 22 12.59 10.06 -4.04
CA PHE A 22 13.28 11.26 -4.52
C PHE A 22 12.59 11.94 -5.70
N ILE A 23 11.46 11.41 -6.20
CA ILE A 23 10.78 11.95 -7.40
C ILE A 23 10.22 13.36 -7.16
N ASP A 24 9.89 13.71 -5.91
CA ASP A 24 9.41 15.04 -5.54
C ASP A 24 10.47 16.13 -5.75
N ARG A 25 11.73 15.85 -5.37
CA ARG A 25 12.85 16.80 -5.35
C ARG A 25 13.90 16.63 -6.45
N ALA A 26 13.95 15.47 -7.11
CA ALA A 26 14.89 15.18 -8.19
C ALA A 26 14.18 14.53 -9.39
N TYR A 27 14.72 14.74 -10.58
CA TYR A 27 14.48 13.88 -11.73
C TYR A 27 15.30 12.61 -11.55
N VAL A 28 14.62 11.47 -11.62
CA VAL A 28 15.23 10.15 -11.44
C VAL A 28 15.09 9.36 -12.74
N SER A 29 16.20 8.86 -13.25
CA SER A 29 16.23 7.91 -14.35
C SER A 29 16.84 6.61 -13.85
N LEU A 30 16.10 5.51 -13.96
CA LEU A 30 16.54 4.17 -13.58
C LEU A 30 16.68 3.35 -14.85
N ASP A 31 17.86 2.79 -15.05
CA ASP A 31 18.18 1.88 -16.15
C ASP A 31 18.77 0.59 -15.58
N ARG A 32 18.66 -0.50 -16.33
CA ARG A 32 19.20 -1.80 -15.97
C ARG A 32 19.99 -2.37 -17.14
N PRO A 33 21.29 -2.01 -17.27
CA PRO A 33 22.13 -2.46 -18.38
C PRO A 33 22.32 -3.99 -18.41
N SER A 34 22.24 -4.67 -17.26
CA SER A 34 22.42 -6.12 -17.17
C SER A 34 21.55 -6.72 -16.07
N LYS A 35 21.52 -8.06 -15.99
CA LYS A 35 20.80 -8.73 -14.88
C LYS A 35 21.40 -8.42 -13.50
N GLU A 36 22.67 -8.07 -13.42
CA GLU A 36 23.40 -7.89 -12.16
C GLU A 36 23.67 -6.43 -11.83
N THR A 37 23.33 -5.51 -12.75
CA THR A 37 23.72 -4.10 -12.64
C THR A 37 22.54 -3.20 -12.91
N ALA A 38 22.30 -2.27 -11.99
CA ALA A 38 21.37 -1.17 -12.15
C ALA A 38 22.14 0.16 -12.20
N ARG A 39 21.61 1.11 -12.97
CA ARG A 39 22.14 2.47 -13.07
C ARG A 39 21.06 3.46 -12.69
N VAL A 40 21.39 4.35 -11.75
CA VAL A 40 20.50 5.42 -11.31
C VAL A 40 21.15 6.76 -11.61
N ASP A 41 20.45 7.58 -12.38
CA ASP A 41 20.83 8.94 -12.69
C ASP A 41 19.87 9.91 -11.97
N LEU A 42 20.42 10.72 -11.06
CA LEU A 42 19.67 11.71 -10.28
C LEU A 42 20.06 13.11 -10.71
N LYS A 43 19.07 13.97 -11.00
CA LYS A 43 19.26 15.38 -11.31
C LYS A 43 18.34 16.22 -10.44
N ASP A 44 18.91 17.09 -9.61
CA ASP A 44 18.13 17.98 -8.74
C ASP A 44 17.18 18.87 -9.57
N LYS A 45 15.96 19.07 -9.05
CA LYS A 45 14.98 19.99 -9.65
C LYS A 45 15.25 21.43 -9.26
N LYS A 46 15.80 21.68 -8.07
CA LYS A 46 16.15 23.02 -7.62
C LYS A 46 17.62 23.29 -7.95
N THR A 47 17.85 24.24 -8.84
CA THR A 47 19.18 24.78 -9.10
C THR A 47 19.67 25.59 -7.89
N ALA A 48 20.96 25.40 -7.55
CA ALA A 48 21.83 26.36 -6.87
C ALA A 48 22.16 26.15 -5.38
N ASP A 49 22.70 24.98 -5.02
CA ASP A 49 23.87 24.99 -4.14
C ASP A 49 24.88 23.94 -4.61
N LYS A 50 26.14 24.34 -4.81
CA LYS A 50 27.21 23.43 -5.27
C LYS A 50 27.47 22.33 -4.23
N ASN A 51 27.07 22.53 -2.98
CA ASN A 51 27.12 21.52 -1.91
C ASN A 51 25.85 20.64 -1.83
N ALA A 52 24.69 21.10 -2.30
CA ALA A 52 23.45 20.29 -2.28
C ALA A 52 23.55 19.02 -3.12
N GLY A 53 24.30 19.06 -4.22
CA GLY A 53 24.52 17.88 -5.08
C GLY A 53 25.32 16.76 -4.43
N LYS A 54 26.17 17.06 -3.42
CA LYS A 54 26.94 16.06 -2.66
C LYS A 54 26.04 15.36 -1.63
N ASN A 55 25.25 16.14 -0.89
CA ASN A 55 24.28 15.62 0.07
C ASN A 55 23.24 14.73 -0.60
N LEU A 56 22.75 15.09 -1.80
CA LEU A 56 21.74 14.30 -2.51
C LEU A 56 22.20 12.86 -2.80
N LYS A 57 23.50 12.66 -3.10
CA LYS A 57 24.07 11.33 -3.33
C LYS A 57 24.06 10.50 -2.05
N GLU A 58 24.54 11.10 -0.97
CA GLU A 58 24.69 10.45 0.33
C GLU A 58 23.33 10.12 0.94
N GLU A 59 22.38 11.05 0.85
CA GLU A 59 20.99 10.84 1.22
C GLU A 59 20.37 9.70 0.42
N PHE A 60 20.59 9.65 -0.90
CA PHE A 60 20.08 8.55 -1.73
C PHE A 60 20.66 7.20 -1.33
N LEU A 61 21.97 7.13 -1.04
CA LEU A 61 22.61 5.88 -0.61
C LEU A 61 22.10 5.41 0.76
N ASN A 62 21.87 6.33 1.69
CA ASN A 62 21.25 6.02 2.98
C ASN A 62 19.81 5.51 2.80
N GLU A 63 19.01 6.18 1.96
CA GLU A 63 17.65 5.72 1.68
C GLU A 63 17.64 4.36 0.97
N LEU A 64 18.57 4.12 0.05
CA LEU A 64 18.75 2.83 -0.61
C LEU A 64 19.04 1.71 0.40
N LEU A 65 19.90 1.98 1.37
CA LEU A 65 20.20 1.04 2.46
C LEU A 65 18.94 0.75 3.29
N HIS A 66 18.20 1.79 3.69
CA HIS A 66 16.94 1.64 4.43
C HIS A 66 15.90 0.84 3.65
N SER A 67 15.68 1.19 2.38
CA SER A 67 14.77 0.51 1.47
C SER A 67 15.14 -0.97 1.29
N SER A 68 16.43 -1.30 1.26
CA SER A 68 16.92 -2.67 1.12
C SER A 68 16.65 -3.50 2.37
N VAL A 69 16.93 -2.96 3.56
CA VAL A 69 16.61 -3.64 4.82
C VAL A 69 15.11 -3.86 4.97
N ARG A 70 14.29 -2.84 4.65
CA ARG A 70 12.83 -2.96 4.67
C ARG A 70 12.34 -4.04 3.70
N TYR A 71 12.90 -4.12 2.51
CA TYR A 71 12.58 -5.17 1.55
C TYR A 71 12.91 -6.56 2.10
N GLN A 72 14.10 -6.76 2.69
CA GLN A 72 14.49 -8.04 3.27
C GLN A 72 13.57 -8.46 4.43
N ILE A 73 13.26 -7.53 5.36
CA ILE A 73 12.32 -7.78 6.45
C ILE A 73 10.93 -8.13 5.89
N SER A 74 10.47 -7.38 4.89
CA SER A 74 9.17 -7.63 4.24
C SER A 74 9.12 -9.01 3.61
N LYS A 75 10.20 -9.42 2.91
CA LYS A 75 10.33 -10.72 2.27
C LYS A 75 10.37 -11.86 3.29
N ASN A 76 11.20 -11.74 4.32
CA ASN A 76 11.37 -12.77 5.35
C ASN A 76 10.09 -12.96 6.18
N ASN A 77 9.40 -11.86 6.51
CA ASN A 77 8.19 -11.92 7.34
C ASN A 77 6.92 -12.12 6.52
N ARG A 78 7.01 -12.40 5.21
CA ARG A 78 5.85 -12.56 4.33
C ARG A 78 4.88 -13.62 4.84
N LYS A 79 5.37 -14.83 5.14
CA LYS A 79 4.53 -15.94 5.62
C LYS A 79 3.86 -15.63 6.97
N ILE A 80 4.56 -14.91 7.85
CA ILE A 80 4.00 -14.49 9.15
C ILE A 80 2.85 -13.51 8.92
N ARG A 81 3.02 -12.52 8.04
CA ARG A 81 1.94 -11.58 7.69
C ARG A 81 0.76 -12.29 7.02
N GLU A 82 1.03 -13.20 6.09
CA GLU A 82 -0.01 -14.01 5.45
C GLU A 82 -0.77 -14.87 6.47
N TYR A 83 -0.08 -15.48 7.44
CA TYR A 83 -0.71 -16.24 8.52
C TYR A 83 -1.57 -15.34 9.43
N ILE A 84 -1.04 -14.20 9.88
CA ILE A 84 -1.78 -13.25 10.73
C ILE A 84 -3.05 -12.77 10.02
N VAL A 85 -2.92 -12.36 8.76
CA VAL A 85 -4.06 -11.90 7.95
C VAL A 85 -5.05 -13.04 7.71
N GLY A 86 -4.55 -14.24 7.39
CA GLY A 86 -5.40 -15.43 7.25
C GLY A 86 -6.19 -15.68 8.54
N ARG A 87 -5.53 -15.75 9.68
CA ARG A 87 -6.19 -15.90 10.98
C ARG A 87 -7.19 -14.77 11.26
N ALA A 88 -6.86 -13.52 10.96
CA ALA A 88 -7.77 -12.40 11.16
C ALA A 88 -9.01 -12.45 10.24
N LEU A 89 -8.88 -12.97 9.02
CA LEU A 89 -10.00 -13.18 8.11
C LEU A 89 -10.87 -14.38 8.50
N TYR A 90 -10.27 -15.45 9.04
CA TYR A 90 -11.00 -16.67 9.46
C TYR A 90 -11.55 -16.59 10.89
N SER A 91 -10.96 -15.78 11.78
CA SER A 91 -11.37 -15.70 13.19
C SER A 91 -12.81 -15.21 13.38
N PRO A 92 -13.32 -14.22 12.63
CA PRO A 92 -14.74 -13.83 12.69
C PRO A 92 -15.67 -14.98 12.28
N VAL A 93 -15.29 -15.74 11.24
CA VAL A 93 -16.08 -16.88 10.73
C VAL A 93 -16.20 -18.00 11.78
N LEU A 94 -15.13 -18.26 12.54
CA LEU A 94 -15.15 -19.23 13.63
C LEU A 94 -15.94 -18.73 14.86
N SER A 95 -15.95 -17.41 15.10
CA SER A 95 -16.74 -16.81 16.19
C SER A 95 -18.25 -16.78 15.88
N GLU A 96 -18.64 -16.70 14.61
CA GLU A 96 -20.05 -16.78 14.19
C GLU A 96 -20.57 -18.23 14.16
N THR A 97 -19.69 -19.21 13.90
CA THR A 97 -20.05 -20.64 13.93
C THR A 97 -20.04 -21.26 15.33
N ILE A 98 -19.29 -20.66 16.27
CA ILE A 98 -19.25 -21.07 17.69
C ILE A 98 -19.66 -19.87 18.54
N GLY A 99 -20.97 -19.59 18.58
CA GLY A 99 -21.52 -18.77 19.65
C GLY A 99 -21.27 -19.42 21.02
N PRO A 100 -21.30 -18.66 22.13
CA PRO A 100 -21.14 -19.19 23.49
C PRO A 100 -22.18 -20.26 23.87
N ASP A 101 -23.24 -20.41 23.06
CA ASP A 101 -24.35 -21.35 23.26
C ASP A 101 -24.32 -22.56 22.31
N GLY A 102 -23.18 -22.92 21.72
CA GLY A 102 -23.02 -24.20 21.01
C GLY A 102 -24.01 -24.42 19.86
N GLY A 103 -23.68 -23.91 18.67
CA GLY A 103 -24.30 -24.36 17.41
C GLY A 103 -25.79 -24.04 17.25
N LYS A 104 -26.14 -22.75 17.17
CA LYS A 104 -27.29 -22.35 16.35
C LYS A 104 -26.77 -21.90 15.01
N GLU A 105 -27.11 -22.66 13.98
CA GLU A 105 -26.99 -22.29 12.57
C GLU A 105 -27.64 -20.91 12.40
N LEU A 106 -26.82 -19.86 12.21
CA LEU A 106 -27.32 -18.55 11.84
C LEU A 106 -27.94 -18.71 10.46
N ASP A 107 -29.26 -18.80 10.39
CA ASP A 107 -29.98 -18.82 9.13
C ASP A 107 -29.89 -17.42 8.50
N TYR A 108 -28.86 -17.20 7.67
CA TYR A 108 -28.64 -15.95 6.94
C TYR A 108 -29.82 -15.57 6.03
N LEU A 109 -30.80 -16.46 5.84
CA LEU A 109 -32.06 -16.16 5.14
C LEU A 109 -32.98 -15.26 5.94
N GLU A 110 -32.99 -15.36 7.27
CA GLU A 110 -33.75 -14.41 8.08
C GLU A 110 -32.90 -13.15 8.22
N ASP A 111 -33.40 -12.00 7.73
CA ASP A 111 -32.78 -10.67 7.89
C ASP A 111 -33.45 -9.92 9.06
N PRO A 112 -33.22 -10.33 10.33
CA PRO A 112 -33.88 -9.75 11.49
C PRO A 112 -33.51 -8.26 11.68
N LEU A 113 -32.39 -7.83 11.13
CA LEU A 113 -31.91 -6.44 11.21
C LEU A 113 -32.35 -5.57 10.02
N GLY A 114 -32.95 -6.16 8.99
CA GLY A 114 -33.41 -5.45 7.80
C GLY A 114 -32.28 -4.73 7.06
N ILE A 115 -31.08 -5.30 7.05
CA ILE A 115 -29.87 -4.73 6.41
C ILE A 115 -29.71 -5.18 4.96
N ALA A 116 -30.33 -6.30 4.56
CA ALA A 116 -30.31 -6.79 3.19
C ALA A 116 -31.19 -5.94 2.26
N ILE A 117 -32.04 -5.08 2.82
CA ILE A 117 -32.90 -4.16 2.07
C ILE A 117 -32.05 -2.96 1.58
N PRO A 118 -31.96 -2.72 0.26
CA PRO A 118 -31.23 -1.57 -0.27
C PRO A 118 -31.73 -0.25 0.33
N TRP A 119 -30.79 0.64 0.66
CA TRP A 119 -31.05 1.92 1.34
C TRP A 119 -32.16 2.75 0.66
N GLU A 120 -32.17 2.77 -0.66
CA GLU A 120 -33.17 3.46 -1.48
C GLU A 120 -34.58 2.93 -1.27
N LYS A 121 -34.73 1.62 -1.05
CA LYS A 121 -36.03 0.99 -0.80
C LYS A 121 -36.53 1.27 0.63
N LYS A 122 -35.60 1.35 1.61
CA LYS A 122 -35.91 1.64 3.02
C LYS A 122 -36.25 3.12 3.26
N TYR A 123 -35.58 4.06 2.58
CA TYR A 123 -35.70 5.50 2.87
C TYR A 123 -36.05 6.41 1.67
N GLY A 124 -36.03 5.91 0.43
CA GLY A 124 -36.22 6.73 -0.78
C GLY A 124 -37.63 7.31 -0.96
N LYS A 125 -38.66 6.75 -0.32
CA LYS A 125 -40.05 7.23 -0.47
C LYS A 125 -40.35 8.55 0.26
N LYS A 126 -39.47 9.04 1.16
CA LYS A 126 -39.72 10.30 1.90
C LYS A 126 -39.39 11.57 1.10
N LYS A 127 -38.70 11.50 -0.05
CA LYS A 127 -38.30 12.72 -0.81
C LYS A 127 -39.33 13.26 -1.82
N LYS A 128 -40.47 12.60 -2.06
CA LYS A 128 -41.44 13.03 -3.11
C LYS A 128 -42.60 13.94 -2.65
N LYS A 129 -42.66 14.40 -1.39
CA LYS A 129 -43.79 15.21 -0.88
C LYS A 129 -43.51 16.70 -0.62
N HIS A 130 -42.38 17.26 -1.04
CA HIS A 130 -42.04 18.66 -0.74
C HIS A 130 -41.57 19.51 -1.94
N SER A 131 -42.13 19.30 -3.14
CA SER A 131 -41.95 20.26 -4.24
C SER A 131 -43.11 20.23 -5.23
N ALA A 132 -44.23 20.85 -4.88
CA ALA A 132 -45.17 21.45 -5.83
C ALA A 132 -46.26 22.23 -5.06
N LYS A 133 -46.01 23.52 -4.80
CA LYS A 133 -47.06 24.49 -4.46
C LYS A 133 -46.69 25.84 -5.07
N THR A 134 -47.04 26.00 -6.35
CA THR A 134 -47.17 27.25 -7.15
C THR A 134 -47.57 26.76 -8.55
N LEU A 135 -48.62 27.19 -9.23
CA LEU A 135 -49.49 28.38 -9.21
C LEU A 135 -50.93 27.94 -9.45
#